data_AF-A0AAN8IRY1-F1
#
_entry.id   AF-A0AAN8IRY1-F1
#
_cell.length_a   1.000
_cell.length_b   1.000
_cell.length_c   1.000
_cell.angle_alpha   90.00
_cell.angle_beta   90.00
_cell.angle_gamma   90.00
#
_symmetry.space_group_name_H-M   'P 1'
#
loop_
_entity.id
_entity.type
_entity.pdbx_description
1 polymer ?
#
loop_
_entity_poly.entity_id
_entity_poly.type
_entity_poly.pdbx_seq_one_letter_code
_entity_poly.pdbx_strand_id
1 'polypeptide(L)'
;EFRDGRYGFSPLIGRFCGMSIPRAEIRAKSGFLWIRFRSDELLEYKGFYASYDMVRSTDRTMNQHDCLIEHRHALDGYVGTKSLISDLALNFTGSLDCIWLLEVPHEYSIVLYINEFSLYSPNQCGLNFFEVYSGTTSDTPLKR
;
A
#
# COMPACT_ATOMS: atom_id res chain seq x y z
N GLU A 1 -10.08 -2.88 5.61
CA GLU A 1 -10.19 -1.44 5.29
C GLU A 1 -10.25 -1.25 3.78
N PHE A 2 -10.86 -0.16 3.34
CA PHE A 2 -11.11 0.16 1.93
C PHE A 2 -10.54 1.55 1.62
N ARG A 3 -9.85 1.70 0.49
CA ARG A 3 -9.17 2.94 0.07
C ARG A 3 -9.43 3.26 -1.39
N ASP A 4 -9.57 4.56 -1.68
CA ASP A 4 -9.86 5.10 -3.02
C ASP A 4 -8.58 5.36 -3.81
N GLY A 5 -8.06 4.30 -4.44
CA GLY A 5 -6.86 4.32 -5.26
C GLY A 5 -6.25 2.93 -5.41
N ARG A 6 -5.07 2.86 -6.03
CA ARG A 6 -4.39 1.59 -6.35
C ARG A 6 -3.61 1.00 -5.19
N TYR A 7 -3.35 1.78 -4.15
CA TYR A 7 -2.30 1.48 -3.18
C TYR A 7 -2.78 1.63 -1.73
N GLY A 8 -2.01 1.06 -0.79
CA GLY A 8 -2.33 1.12 0.66
C GLY A 8 -2.26 2.52 1.27
N PHE A 9 -1.58 3.46 0.62
CA PHE A 9 -1.56 4.88 0.99
C PHE A 9 -2.68 5.71 0.37
N SER A 10 -3.50 5.14 -0.52
CA SER A 10 -4.60 5.87 -1.13
C SER A 10 -5.62 6.34 -0.05
N PRO A 11 -6.36 7.44 -0.31
CA PRO A 11 -7.31 8.00 0.65
C PRO A 11 -8.23 6.94 1.28
N LEU A 12 -8.32 6.94 2.62
CA LEU A 12 -9.14 5.99 3.36
C LEU A 12 -10.64 6.28 3.14
N ILE A 13 -11.36 5.30 2.59
CA ILE A 13 -12.82 5.34 2.52
C ILE A 13 -13.40 4.94 3.88
N GLY A 14 -12.87 3.86 4.47
CA GLY A 14 -13.33 3.42 5.78
C GLY A 14 -12.69 2.14 6.30
N ARG A 15 -12.78 1.99 7.62
CA ARG A 15 -12.48 0.74 8.36
C ARG A 15 -13.78 0.16 8.88
N PHE A 16 -14.03 -1.12 8.60
CA PHE A 16 -15.23 -1.81 9.00
C PHE A 16 -14.83 -3.03 9.84
N CYS A 17 -15.50 -3.20 10.98
CA CYS A 17 -15.33 -4.31 11.91
C CYS A 17 -16.66 -4.64 12.61
N GLY A 18 -16.74 -5.80 13.25
CA GLY A 18 -17.97 -6.29 13.90
C GLY A 18 -18.88 -7.07 12.97
N MET A 19 -20.14 -7.28 13.39
CA MET A 19 -21.11 -8.13 12.68
C MET A 19 -22.07 -7.35 11.77
N SER A 20 -22.01 -6.01 11.77
CA SER A 20 -22.92 -5.17 11.01
C SER A 20 -22.41 -4.91 9.59
N ILE A 21 -23.29 -5.12 8.61
CA ILE A 21 -23.03 -4.72 7.22
C ILE A 21 -22.93 -3.18 7.17
N PRO A 22 -21.92 -2.60 6.50
CA PRO A 22 -21.82 -1.16 6.32
C PRO A 22 -23.09 -0.59 5.68
N ARG A 23 -23.67 0.47 6.29
CA ARG A 23 -24.92 1.07 5.79
C ARG A 23 -24.72 1.96 4.56
N ALA A 24 -23.50 2.45 4.35
CA ALA A 24 -23.16 3.33 3.23
C ALA A 24 -22.56 2.53 2.07
N GLU A 25 -22.86 2.94 0.84
CA GLU A 25 -22.19 2.45 -0.36
C GLU A 25 -20.69 2.78 -0.31
N ILE A 26 -19.83 1.80 -0.57
CA ILE A 26 -18.40 2.01 -0.73
C ILE A 26 -18.15 2.33 -2.20
N ARG A 27 -17.80 3.58 -2.50
CA ARG A 27 -17.53 4.04 -3.86
C ARG A 27 -16.13 4.64 -3.98
N ALA A 28 -15.34 4.12 -4.91
CA ALA A 28 -14.04 4.67 -5.29
C ALA A 28 -14.19 5.63 -6.48
N LYS A 29 -13.80 6.90 -6.31
CA LYS A 29 -13.83 7.92 -7.37
C LYS A 29 -12.64 7.84 -8.32
N SER A 30 -11.51 7.30 -7.85
CA SER A 30 -10.28 7.12 -8.65
C SER A 30 -10.43 6.07 -9.75
N GLY A 31 -11.44 5.20 -9.65
CA GLY A 31 -11.57 4.01 -10.49
C GLY A 31 -10.73 2.82 -10.00
N PHE A 32 -10.02 2.96 -8.88
CA PHE A 32 -9.28 1.89 -8.21
C PHE A 32 -9.76 1.75 -6.77
N LEU A 33 -9.96 0.51 -6.33
CA LEU A 33 -10.35 0.21 -4.96
C LEU A 33 -9.31 -0.73 -4.37
N TRP A 34 -8.54 -0.23 -3.40
CA TRP A 34 -7.60 -1.05 -2.65
C TRP A 34 -8.28 -1.57 -1.38
N ILE A 35 -8.19 -2.88 -1.15
CA ILE A 35 -8.86 -3.58 -0.06
C ILE A 35 -7.81 -4.35 0.75
N ARG A 36 -7.82 -4.17 2.08
CA ARG A 36 -6.99 -4.95 3.02
C ARG A 36 -7.84 -5.58 4.10
N PHE A 37 -7.81 -6.90 4.18
CA PHE A 37 -8.35 -7.67 5.30
C PHE A 37 -7.24 -7.95 6.31
N ARG A 38 -7.56 -7.83 7.61
CA ARG A 38 -6.66 -8.15 8.71
C ARG A 38 -7.46 -8.87 9.79
N SER A 39 -7.04 -10.09 10.11
CA SER A 39 -7.50 -10.87 11.26
C SER A 39 -6.40 -10.95 12.32
N ASP A 40 -6.77 -11.36 13.53
CA ASP A 40 -5.87 -11.82 14.57
C ASP A 40 -6.00 -13.35 14.76
N GLU A 41 -5.18 -13.94 15.63
CA GLU A 41 -5.15 -15.38 15.92
C GLU A 41 -6.07 -15.78 17.09
N LEU A 42 -6.81 -14.84 17.68
CA LEU A 42 -7.50 -15.06 18.96
C LEU A 42 -9.02 -15.18 18.79
N LEU A 43 -9.63 -14.33 17.97
CA LEU A 43 -11.09 -14.26 17.80
C LEU A 43 -11.46 -14.26 16.32
N GLU A 44 -11.68 -15.46 15.79
CA GLU A 44 -12.04 -15.65 14.39
C GLU A 44 -13.55 -15.62 14.16
N TYR A 45 -13.95 -14.95 13.08
CA TYR A 45 -15.32 -14.97 12.54
C TYR A 45 -15.26 -15.37 11.07
N LYS A 46 -16.43 -15.56 10.44
CA LYS A 46 -16.57 -16.02 9.04
C LYS A 46 -15.96 -15.09 7.97
N GLY A 47 -15.45 -13.92 8.35
CA GLY A 47 -14.89 -12.94 7.41
C GLY A 47 -15.97 -12.12 6.70
N PHE A 48 -15.69 -11.71 5.46
CA PHE A 48 -16.60 -10.90 4.64
C PHE A 48 -16.71 -11.46 3.22
N TYR A 49 -17.85 -11.22 2.59
CA TYR A 49 -18.11 -11.50 1.18
C TYR A 49 -18.75 -10.26 0.57
N ALA A 50 -18.31 -9.84 -0.61
CA ALA A 50 -18.81 -8.66 -1.29
C ALA A 50 -18.80 -8.86 -2.81
N SER A 51 -19.80 -8.29 -3.49
CA SER A 51 -19.83 -8.11 -4.94
C SER A 51 -19.44 -6.68 -5.30
N TYR A 52 -18.97 -6.47 -6.52
CA TYR A 52 -18.64 -5.14 -7.03
C TYR A 52 -19.24 -4.94 -8.43
N ASP A 53 -19.63 -3.71 -8.74
CA ASP A 53 -20.19 -3.32 -10.03
C ASP A 53 -19.43 -2.12 -10.61
N MET A 54 -19.29 -2.10 -11.94
CA MET A 54 -18.70 -0.96 -12.65
C MET A 54 -19.78 0.10 -12.91
N VAL A 55 -19.82 1.14 -12.07
CA VAL A 55 -20.76 2.26 -12.22
C VAL A 55 -20.10 3.42 -12.96
N ARG A 56 -20.80 4.03 -13.93
CA ARG A 56 -20.32 5.22 -14.65
C ARG A 56 -20.19 6.39 -13.66
N SER A 57 -19.00 6.94 -13.54
CA SER A 57 -18.75 8.14 -12.71
C SER A 57 -18.64 9.38 -13.59
N THR A 58 -19.36 10.44 -13.21
CA THR A 58 -19.25 11.80 -13.79
C THR A 58 -18.26 12.68 -13.03
N ASP A 59 -17.77 12.21 -11.88
CA ASP A 59 -16.87 12.93 -10.96
C ASP A 59 -15.67 12.04 -10.64
N ARG A 60 -14.88 11.72 -11.68
CA ARG A 60 -13.64 10.97 -11.51
C ARG A 60 -12.54 11.92 -11.05
N THR A 61 -12.09 11.73 -9.82
CA THR A 61 -10.90 12.38 -9.29
C THR A 61 -9.71 11.44 -9.50
N MET A 62 -8.83 11.79 -10.43
CA MET A 62 -7.54 11.11 -10.54
C MET A 62 -6.68 11.55 -9.35
N ASN A 63 -6.71 10.78 -8.27
CA ASN A 63 -5.89 11.05 -7.09
C ASN A 63 -4.41 10.89 -7.51
N GLN A 64 -3.71 12.02 -7.66
CA GLN A 64 -2.36 12.11 -8.25
C GLN A 64 -1.24 12.00 -7.20
N HIS A 65 -1.50 11.35 -6.06
CA HIS A 65 -0.50 11.18 -5.00
C HIS A 65 -0.13 9.72 -4.88
N ASP A 66 0.37 9.18 -6.00
CA ASP A 66 0.97 7.87 -6.06
C ASP A 66 2.40 7.97 -5.49
N CYS A 67 2.61 7.52 -4.24
CA CYS A 67 3.96 7.32 -3.69
C CYS A 67 4.58 6.02 -4.23
N LEU A 68 4.55 5.89 -5.56
CA LEU A 68 5.20 4.82 -6.30
C LEU A 68 6.49 5.37 -6.90
N ILE A 69 7.61 4.79 -6.51
CA ILE A 69 8.92 5.14 -7.05
C ILE A 69 9.43 3.95 -7.84
N GLU A 70 9.63 4.16 -9.14
CA GLU A 70 10.09 3.11 -10.04
C GLU A 70 11.57 3.33 -10.40
N HIS A 71 12.39 2.32 -10.10
CA HIS A 71 13.76 2.24 -10.59
C HIS A 71 13.82 1.11 -11.62
N ARG A 72 13.66 1.47 -12.90
CA ARG A 72 13.71 0.53 -14.03
C ARG A 72 15.09 0.50 -14.65
N HIS A 73 15.65 -0.69 -14.78
CA HIS A 73 16.97 -0.98 -15.35
C HIS A 73 18.14 -0.26 -14.63
N ALA A 74 17.92 0.21 -13.41
CA ALA A 74 19.00 0.72 -12.57
C ALA A 74 19.88 -0.44 -12.11
N LEU A 75 21.19 -0.33 -12.31
CA LEU A 75 22.15 -1.35 -11.86
C LEU A 75 22.47 -1.23 -10.37
N ASP A 76 22.33 -0.03 -9.81
CA ASP A 76 22.50 0.30 -8.41
C ASP A 76 21.59 1.47 -8.01
N GLY A 77 21.48 1.71 -6.69
CA GLY A 77 20.67 2.80 -6.15
C GLY A 77 20.40 2.65 -4.66
N TYR A 78 19.73 3.66 -4.12
CA TYR A 78 19.28 3.68 -2.72
C TYR A 78 17.77 3.87 -2.69
N VAL A 79 17.10 3.09 -1.84
CA VAL A 79 15.68 3.27 -1.52
C VAL A 79 15.54 3.62 -0.05
N GLY A 80 14.63 4.54 0.26
CA GLY A 80 14.33 4.86 1.64
C GLY A 80 13.54 6.15 1.80
N THR A 81 13.05 6.38 3.01
CA THR A 81 12.25 7.57 3.33
C THR A 81 13.03 8.88 3.10
N LYS A 82 14.36 8.87 3.21
CA LYS A 82 15.22 10.02 2.88
C LYS A 82 15.06 10.48 1.43
N SER A 83 14.81 9.58 0.48
CA SER A 83 14.57 9.94 -0.93
C SER A 83 13.17 10.53 -1.16
N LEU A 84 12.23 10.31 -0.23
CA LEU A 84 10.88 10.89 -0.30
C LEU A 84 10.88 12.37 0.08
N ILE A 85 11.80 12.79 0.95
CA ILE A 85 11.83 14.16 1.49
C ILE A 85 12.25 15.18 0.40
N SER A 86 12.96 14.76 -0.63
CA SER A 86 13.32 15.61 -1.78
C SER A 86 12.21 15.73 -2.83
N ASP A 87 11.44 14.66 -3.07
CA ASP A 87 10.52 14.57 -4.22
C ASP A 87 9.03 14.69 -3.82
N LEU A 88 8.68 14.29 -2.60
CA LEU A 88 7.32 14.32 -2.07
C LEU A 88 7.20 15.52 -1.12
N ALA A 89 6.96 16.69 -1.74
CA ALA A 89 6.88 18.01 -1.13
C ALA A 89 6.48 18.07 0.36
N LEU A 90 7.28 18.86 1.10
CA LEU A 90 7.20 19.45 2.46
C LEU A 90 5.83 19.62 3.19
N ASN A 91 4.70 19.24 2.61
CA ASN A 91 3.34 19.50 3.12
C ASN A 91 2.51 18.22 3.40
N PHE A 92 3.07 17.01 3.26
CA PHE A 92 2.32 15.80 3.58
C PHE A 92 2.26 15.58 5.10
N THR A 93 1.08 15.74 5.69
CA THR A 93 0.83 15.57 7.14
C THR A 93 0.15 14.22 7.48
N GLY A 94 0.09 13.30 6.53
CA GLY A 94 -0.55 11.99 6.66
C GLY A 94 0.43 10.82 6.90
N SER A 95 -0.13 9.63 7.09
CA SER A 95 0.64 8.38 7.07
C SER A 95 1.19 8.12 5.66
N LEU A 96 2.51 8.05 5.52
CA LEU A 96 3.17 7.61 4.31
C LEU A 96 3.15 6.08 4.25
N ASP A 97 2.62 5.55 3.17
CA ASP A 97 2.83 4.18 2.74
C ASP A 97 3.34 4.35 1.29
N CYS A 98 4.48 3.76 0.96
CA CYS A 98 5.20 4.07 -0.29
C CYS A 98 5.76 2.77 -0.84
N ILE A 99 5.73 2.64 -2.16
CA ILE A 99 6.16 1.44 -2.86
C ILE A 99 7.36 1.81 -3.72
N TRP A 100 8.46 1.10 -3.52
CA TRP A 100 9.60 1.13 -4.42
C TRP A 100 9.54 -0.09 -5.33
N LEU A 101 9.32 0.14 -6.62
CA LEU A 101 9.39 -0.91 -7.63
C LEU A 101 10.80 -0.93 -8.21
N LEU A 102 11.52 -2.01 -7.93
CA LEU A 102 12.87 -2.24 -8.45
C LEU A 102 12.79 -3.27 -9.58
N GLU A 103 13.18 -2.87 -10.78
CA GLU A 103 13.18 -3.71 -11.98
C GLU A 103 14.59 -3.72 -12.59
N VAL A 104 15.19 -4.90 -12.73
CA VAL A 104 16.51 -5.10 -13.36
C VAL A 104 16.37 -5.91 -14.65
N PRO A 105 17.33 -5.81 -15.60
CA PRO A 105 17.30 -6.63 -16.81
C PRO A 105 17.33 -8.14 -16.49
N HIS A 106 16.88 -8.97 -17.44
CA HIS A 106 16.69 -10.41 -17.24
C HIS A 106 17.95 -11.19 -16.84
N GLU A 107 19.13 -10.65 -17.11
CA GLU A 107 20.43 -11.24 -16.77
C GLU A 107 20.89 -10.93 -15.35
N TYR A 108 20.16 -10.10 -14.61
CA TYR A 108 20.54 -9.60 -13.29
C TYR A 108 19.52 -10.00 -12.21
N SER A 109 20.00 -10.10 -10.98
CA SER A 109 19.18 -10.33 -9.79
C SER A 109 19.37 -9.20 -8.79
N ILE A 110 18.31 -8.82 -8.08
CA ILE A 110 18.37 -7.76 -7.07
C ILE A 110 18.88 -8.35 -5.74
N VAL A 111 19.90 -7.70 -5.17
CA VAL A 111 20.34 -7.94 -3.79
C VAL A 111 20.16 -6.65 -3.00
N LEU A 112 19.35 -6.70 -1.95
CA LEU A 112 19.03 -5.54 -1.11
C LEU A 112 19.81 -5.60 0.21
N TYR A 113 20.53 -4.53 0.53
CA TYR A 113 21.21 -4.34 1.81
C TYR A 113 20.55 -3.21 2.60
N ILE A 114 20.13 -3.51 3.83
CA ILE A 114 19.52 -2.52 4.72
C ILE A 114 20.60 -1.94 5.62
N ASN A 115 21.07 -0.73 5.30
CA ASN A 115 22.15 -0.06 6.04
C ASN A 115 21.64 0.64 7.31
N GLU A 116 20.41 1.14 7.29
CA GLU A 116 19.74 1.81 8.41
C GLU A 116 18.29 1.33 8.48
N PHE A 117 17.82 0.97 9.67
CA PHE A 117 16.44 0.55 9.90
C PHE A 117 15.93 1.10 11.22
N SER A 118 14.94 1.98 11.16
CA SER A 118 14.29 2.54 12.34
C SER A 118 12.81 2.78 12.07
N LEU A 119 11.98 2.19 12.92
CA LEU A 119 10.53 2.29 12.87
C LEU A 119 10.05 3.08 14.10
N TYR A 120 9.03 3.92 13.93
CA TYR A 120 8.40 4.66 15.04
C TYR A 120 7.87 3.73 16.16
N SER A 121 7.22 2.61 15.81
CA SER A 121 6.78 1.59 16.76
C SER A 121 7.28 0.20 16.36
N PRO A 122 8.56 -0.12 16.62
CA PRO A 122 9.23 -1.30 16.06
C PRO A 122 8.62 -2.64 16.50
N ASN A 123 7.96 -2.68 17.66
CA ASN A 123 7.31 -3.89 18.18
C ASN A 123 5.83 -3.99 17.78
N GLN A 124 5.31 -3.02 17.03
CA GLN A 124 3.92 -2.98 16.59
C GLN A 124 3.89 -2.94 15.07
N CYS A 125 4.30 -4.03 14.41
CA CYS A 125 4.30 -4.17 12.94
C CYS A 125 2.90 -3.97 12.32
N GLY A 126 1.84 -3.96 13.13
CA GLY A 126 0.50 -3.57 12.72
C GLY A 126 0.26 -2.07 12.56
N LEU A 127 1.14 -1.22 13.11
CA LEU A 127 1.10 0.24 13.01
C LEU A 127 2.04 0.75 11.92
N ASN A 128 3.28 0.29 11.92
CA ASN A 128 4.27 0.62 10.91
C ASN A 128 5.20 -0.57 10.66
N PHE A 129 5.52 -0.83 9.41
CA PHE A 129 6.30 -1.98 8.98
C PHE A 129 7.04 -1.68 7.68
N PHE A 130 8.03 -2.50 7.37
CA PHE A 130 8.71 -2.54 6.09
C PHE A 130 8.58 -3.96 5.55
N GLU A 131 7.93 -4.13 4.41
CA GLU A 131 7.70 -5.43 3.80
C GLU A 131 8.41 -5.47 2.43
N VAL A 132 9.08 -6.58 2.15
CA VAL A 132 9.76 -6.83 0.87
C VAL A 132 9.04 -7.96 0.15
N TYR A 133 8.69 -7.70 -1.10
CA TYR A 133 8.00 -8.66 -1.98
C TYR A 133 8.92 -9.05 -3.13
N SER A 134 8.91 -10.32 -3.52
CA SER A 134 9.49 -10.77 -4.79
C SER A 134 8.39 -10.81 -5.86
N GLY A 135 8.67 -10.34 -7.08
CA GLY A 135 7.70 -10.30 -8.18
C GLY A 135 6.84 -9.02 -8.24
N THR A 136 5.84 -9.00 -9.13
CA THR A 136 5.03 -7.82 -9.49
C THR A 136 3.97 -7.44 -8.45
N THR A 137 4.26 -7.61 -7.16
CA THR A 137 3.37 -7.47 -5.99
C THR A 137 2.30 -8.57 -5.85
N SER A 138 2.23 -9.13 -4.64
CA SER A 138 1.29 -10.13 -4.09
C SER A 138 1.68 -11.62 -4.08
N ASP A 139 2.76 -12.09 -4.70
CA ASP A 139 2.95 -13.55 -4.74
C ASP A 139 3.53 -14.15 -3.45
N THR A 140 4.36 -13.44 -2.69
CA THR A 140 4.71 -13.81 -1.30
C THR A 140 5.49 -12.66 -0.63
N PRO A 141 5.16 -12.22 0.60
CA PRO A 141 6.05 -11.39 1.38
C PRO A 141 7.29 -12.22 1.75
N LEU A 142 8.49 -11.78 1.34
CA LEU A 142 9.74 -12.48 1.64
C LEU A 142 10.08 -12.42 3.13
N LYS A 143 9.75 -11.29 3.77
CA LYS A 143 9.87 -11.05 5.21
C LYS A 143 8.87 -9.98 5.64
N ARG A 144 8.29 -10.18 6.83
CA ARG A 144 7.53 -9.19 7.61
C ARG A 144 8.31 -8.85 8.87
#